data_AF-A0A932DKX8-F1
#
_entry.id   AF-A0A932DKX8-F1
#
_cell.length_a   1.000
_cell.length_b   1.000
_cell.length_c   1.000
_cell.angle_alpha   90.00
_cell.angle_beta   90.00
_cell.angle_gamma   90.00
#
_symmetry.space_group_name_H-M   'P 1'
#
loop_
_entity.id
_entity.type
_entity.pdbx_description
1 polymer ?
#
loop_
_entity_poly.entity_id
_entity_poly.type
_entity_poly.pdbx_seq_one_letter_code
_entity_poly.pdbx_strand_id
1 'polypeptide(L)'
;PDSDPRAHQHPGAVTAVDKEGIPVYCLAAEGDGDAALSCTSAKGDHYTMTIYPGRGHGYDLLQPDRDPDIGQTILDFFLKVFGL
;
A
#
# COMPACT_ATOMS: atom_id res chain seq x y z
N PRO A 1 25.88 3.62 -12.39
CA PRO A 1 25.30 3.18 -11.10
C PRO A 1 23.85 2.77 -11.34
N ASP A 2 23.67 1.47 -11.57
CA ASP A 2 22.39 0.86 -11.93
C ASP A 2 21.37 1.03 -10.81
N SER A 3 20.42 1.95 -11.01
CA SER A 3 19.17 1.98 -10.27
C SER A 3 18.24 0.94 -10.89
N ASP A 4 18.36 -0.33 -10.49
CA ASP A 4 17.35 -1.33 -10.82
C ASP A 4 16.03 -0.93 -10.14
N PRO A 5 14.99 -0.53 -10.90
CA PRO A 5 13.72 -0.08 -10.33
C PRO A 5 12.96 -1.21 -9.60
N ARG A 6 13.48 -2.45 -9.63
CA ARG A 6 12.91 -3.60 -8.92
C ARG A 6 13.40 -3.75 -7.48
N ALA A 7 14.44 -3.02 -7.07
CA ALA A 7 15.02 -3.16 -5.73
C ALA A 7 14.03 -2.81 -4.59
N HIS A 8 13.02 -1.98 -4.87
CA HIS A 8 12.08 -1.46 -3.88
C HIS A 8 10.68 -2.12 -3.93
N GLN A 9 10.46 -3.07 -4.86
CA GLN A 9 9.12 -3.62 -5.12
C GLN A 9 8.67 -4.66 -4.09
N HIS A 10 9.61 -5.35 -3.44
CA HIS A 10 9.40 -6.39 -2.41
C HIS A 10 8.15 -7.31 -2.56
N PRO A 11 7.74 -7.75 -3.76
CA PRO A 11 6.47 -8.48 -3.93
C PRO A 11 6.49 -9.86 -3.24
N GLY A 12 7.69 -10.44 -3.08
CA GLY A 12 7.88 -11.69 -2.36
C GLY A 12 7.58 -11.59 -0.86
N ALA A 13 7.86 -10.45 -0.23
CA ALA A 13 7.57 -10.25 1.19
C ALA A 13 6.06 -10.16 1.42
N VAL A 14 5.36 -9.40 0.57
CA VAL A 14 3.88 -9.30 0.60
C VAL A 14 3.25 -10.67 0.38
N THR A 15 3.74 -11.42 -0.60
CA THR A 15 3.25 -12.80 -0.88
C THR A 15 3.46 -13.73 0.31
N ALA A 16 4.56 -13.60 1.06
CA ALA A 16 4.82 -14.45 2.22
C ALA A 16 3.81 -14.19 3.35
N VAL A 17 3.57 -12.92 3.68
CA VAL A 17 2.59 -12.52 4.71
C VAL A 17 1.16 -12.91 4.31
N ASP A 18 0.81 -12.73 3.04
CA ASP A 18 -0.51 -13.10 2.51
C ASP A 18 -0.80 -14.61 2.62
N LYS A 19 0.21 -15.46 2.37
CA LYS A 19 0.11 -16.93 2.52
C LYS A 19 -0.12 -17.39 3.95
N GLU A 20 0.24 -16.58 4.93
CA GLU A 20 -0.05 -16.84 6.34
C GLU A 20 -1.48 -16.43 6.72
N GLY A 21 -2.28 -15.93 5.76
CA GLY A 21 -3.65 -15.46 5.98
C GLY A 21 -3.71 -14.09 6.65
N ILE A 22 -2.57 -13.38 6.73
CA ILE A 22 -2.48 -12.07 7.37
C ILE A 22 -2.90 -11.01 6.33
N PRO A 23 -3.92 -10.18 6.63
CA PRO A 23 -4.31 -9.09 5.74
C PRO A 23 -3.16 -8.12 5.48
N VAL A 24 -2.97 -7.74 4.21
CA VAL A 24 -1.98 -6.73 3.80
C VAL A 24 -2.71 -5.60 3.08
N TYR A 25 -2.42 -4.36 3.44
CA TYR A 25 -2.94 -3.17 2.77
C TYR A 25 -1.79 -2.32 2.25
N CYS A 26 -1.81 -1.96 0.96
CA CYS A 26 -0.89 -0.98 0.36
C CYS A 26 -1.60 0.32 -0.03
N LEU A 27 -0.97 1.45 0.28
CA LEU A 27 -1.45 2.80 -0.03
C LEU A 27 -0.33 3.56 -0.74
N ALA A 28 -0.61 4.14 -1.90
CA ALA A 28 0.34 4.98 -2.64
C ALA A 28 -0.39 6.02 -3.50
N ALA A 29 0.32 7.02 -4.01
CA ALA A 29 -0.18 7.88 -5.08
C ALA A 29 0.34 7.43 -6.44
N GLU A 30 -0.38 7.70 -7.54
CA GLU A 30 0.05 7.36 -8.91
C GLU A 30 1.47 7.81 -9.24
N GLY A 31 1.84 9.02 -8.78
CA GLY A 31 3.16 9.62 -8.98
C GLY A 31 4.18 9.32 -7.90
N ASP A 32 3.85 8.50 -6.90
CA ASP A 32 4.78 8.03 -5.87
C ASP A 32 5.55 6.81 -6.42
N GLY A 33 6.50 7.08 -7.33
CA GLY A 33 7.05 6.10 -8.28
C GLY A 33 7.32 4.70 -7.71
N ASP A 34 8.22 4.60 -6.73
CA ASP A 34 8.58 3.30 -6.15
C ASP A 34 7.42 2.69 -5.36
N ALA A 35 6.68 3.47 -4.59
CA ALA A 35 5.57 2.96 -3.78
C ALA A 35 4.40 2.46 -4.65
N ALA A 36 4.04 3.21 -5.70
CA ALA A 36 3.00 2.83 -6.66
C ALA A 36 3.37 1.54 -7.38
N LEU A 37 4.63 1.38 -7.77
CA LEU A 37 5.14 0.18 -8.41
C LEU A 37 5.15 -1.01 -7.44
N SER A 38 5.55 -0.81 -6.20
CA SER A 38 5.48 -1.83 -5.15
C SER A 38 4.04 -2.30 -4.92
N CYS A 39 3.09 -1.38 -4.76
CA CYS A 39 1.68 -1.73 -4.57
C CYS A 39 1.12 -2.49 -5.79
N THR A 40 1.32 -1.97 -7.00
CA THR A 40 0.75 -2.59 -8.22
C THR A 40 1.40 -3.91 -8.62
N SER A 41 2.64 -4.18 -8.16
CA SER A 41 3.32 -5.45 -8.41
C SER A 41 2.95 -6.55 -7.41
N ALA A 42 2.41 -6.19 -6.24
CA ALA A 42 2.03 -7.12 -5.21
C ALA A 42 0.65 -7.77 -5.49
N LYS A 43 0.46 -8.97 -4.97
CA LYS A 43 -0.78 -9.75 -5.12
C LYS A 43 -0.91 -10.78 -4.02
N GLY A 44 -2.15 -11.19 -3.75
CA GLY A 44 -2.49 -12.14 -2.70
C GLY A 44 -3.99 -12.19 -2.47
N ASP A 45 -4.47 -13.23 -1.79
CA ASP A 45 -5.90 -13.43 -1.50
C ASP A 45 -6.38 -12.51 -0.36
N HIS A 46 -5.45 -12.06 0.49
CA HIS A 46 -5.66 -11.14 1.62
C HIS A 46 -5.02 -9.77 1.37
N TYR A 47 -4.55 -9.51 0.14
CA TYR A 47 -3.96 -8.24 -0.28
C TYR A 47 -5.03 -7.26 -0.75
N THR A 48 -4.94 -6.01 -0.28
CA THR A 48 -5.77 -4.90 -0.74
C THR A 48 -4.87 -3.71 -1.05
N MET A 49 -5.25 -2.93 -2.06
CA MET A 49 -4.53 -1.69 -2.39
C MET A 49 -5.50 -0.56 -2.71
N THR A 50 -5.05 0.66 -2.43
CA THR A 50 -5.65 1.90 -2.96
C THR A 50 -4.55 2.79 -3.53
N ILE A 51 -4.75 3.25 -4.76
CA ILE A 51 -3.85 4.19 -5.44
C ILE A 51 -4.58 5.53 -5.57
N TYR A 52 -4.03 6.57 -4.95
CA TYR A 52 -4.59 7.93 -4.96
C TYR A 52 -4.07 8.74 -6.15
N PRO A 53 -4.86 9.66 -6.72
CA PRO A 53 -4.38 10.55 -7.76
C PRO A 53 -3.32 11.53 -7.24
N GLY A 54 -2.39 11.91 -8.12
CA GLY A 54 -1.36 12.91 -7.84
C GLY A 54 -0.01 12.30 -7.45
N ARG A 55 0.80 13.06 -6.70
CA ARG A 55 2.21 12.72 -6.41
C ARG A 55 2.56 12.77 -4.91
N GLY A 56 1.55 12.70 -4.05
CA GLY A 56 1.77 12.76 -2.60
C GLY A 56 2.57 11.55 -2.13
N HIS A 57 3.57 11.79 -1.29
CA HIS A 57 4.40 10.76 -0.67
C HIS A 57 4.42 10.95 0.86
N GLY A 58 4.42 9.86 1.62
CA GLY A 58 4.45 9.91 3.08
C GLY A 58 3.28 10.71 3.67
N TYR A 59 3.57 11.76 4.45
CA TYR A 59 2.54 12.59 5.08
C TYR A 59 1.64 13.36 4.09
N ASP A 60 2.09 13.58 2.85
CA ASP A 60 1.28 14.24 1.81
C ASP A 60 0.11 13.36 1.32
N LEU A 61 0.15 12.06 1.62
CA LEU A 61 -1.00 11.17 1.43
C LEU A 61 -2.07 11.43 2.48
N LEU A 62 -1.70 11.75 3.73
CA LEU A 62 -2.62 11.90 4.88
C LEU A 62 -3.42 13.22 4.87
N GLN A 63 -3.61 13.84 3.70
CA GLN A 63 -4.46 15.01 3.58
C GLN A 63 -5.94 14.63 3.75
N PRO A 64 -6.74 15.46 4.43
CA PRO A 64 -8.14 15.14 4.76
C PRO A 64 -9.10 15.21 3.57
N ASP A 65 -8.63 15.66 2.40
CA ASP A 65 -9.42 15.82 1.18
C ASP A 65 -9.27 14.63 0.22
N ARG A 66 -8.65 13.54 0.67
CA ARG A 66 -8.53 12.29 -0.10
C ARG A 66 -9.82 11.49 -0.05
N ASP A 67 -10.17 10.90 -1.18
CA ASP A 67 -11.26 9.94 -1.32
C ASP A 67 -10.70 8.63 -1.91
N PRO A 68 -10.76 7.51 -1.18
CA PRO A 68 -11.27 7.37 0.19
C PRO A 68 -10.41 8.12 1.23
N ASP A 69 -10.99 8.46 2.39
CA ASP A 69 -10.24 9.07 3.47
C ASP A 69 -9.14 8.11 3.96
N ILE A 70 -7.88 8.58 3.93
CA ILE A 70 -6.74 7.70 4.25
C ILE A 70 -6.72 7.34 5.72
N GLY A 71 -7.07 8.26 6.61
CA GLY A 71 -7.12 8.02 8.05
C GLY A 71 -8.13 6.93 8.39
N GLN A 72 -9.32 7.01 7.80
CA GLN A 72 -10.37 6.01 7.92
C GLN A 72 -9.92 4.67 7.33
N THR A 73 -9.24 4.68 6.17
CA THR A 73 -8.72 3.46 5.54
C THR A 73 -7.71 2.74 6.45
N ILE A 74 -6.81 3.48 7.11
CA ILE A 74 -5.84 2.92 8.06
C ILE A 74 -6.54 2.40 9.32
N LEU A 75 -7.51 3.15 9.84
CA LEU A 75 -8.30 2.72 11.00
C LEU A 75 -9.06 1.42 10.71
N ASP A 76 -9.76 1.34 9.58
CA ASP A 76 -10.51 0.16 9.16
C ASP A 76 -9.59 -1.07 9.04
N PHE A 77 -8.37 -0.89 8.54
CA PHE A 77 -7.37 -1.95 8.50
C PHE A 77 -6.97 -2.41 9.90
N PHE A 78 -6.71 -1.49 10.84
CA PHE A 78 -6.40 -1.87 12.22
C PHE A 78 -7.55 -2.59 12.92
N LEU A 79 -8.78 -2.11 12.76
CA LEU A 79 -9.97 -2.79 13.29
C LEU A 79 -10.07 -4.22 12.74
N LYS A 80 -9.85 -4.40 11.42
CA LYS A 80 -9.85 -5.72 10.77
C LYS A 80 -8.77 -6.65 11.29
N VAL A 81 -7.53 -6.19 11.43
CA VAL A 81 -6.38 -7.02 11.82
C VAL A 81 -6.42 -7.38 13.30
N PHE A 82 -6.85 -6.46 14.16
CA PHE A 82 -6.85 -6.66 15.61
C PHE A 82 -8.21 -7.10 16.18
N GLY A 83 -9.27 -7.12 15.37
CA GLY A 83 -10.61 -7.49 15.80
C GLY A 83 -11.16 -6.54 16.88
N LEU A 84 -10.84 -5.26 16.77
CA LEU A 84 -11.28 -4.20 17.68
C LEU A 84 -12.70 -3.72 17.36
#